data_AF-R6FR27-F1
#
_entry.id   AF-R6FR27-F1
#
_cell.length_a   1.000
_cell.length_b   1.000
_cell.length_c   1.000
_cell.angle_alpha   90.00
_cell.angle_beta   90.00
_cell.angle_gamma   90.00
#
_symmetry.space_group_name_H-M   'P 1'
#
loop_
_entity.id
_entity.type
_entity.pdbx_description
1 polymer ?
#
loop_
_entity_poly.entity_id
_entity_poly.type
_entity_poly.pdbx_seq_one_letter_code
_entity_poly.pdbx_strand_id
1 'polypeptide(L)'
;MSDFFDWFSSCPAQLRLFVPGNHEIIFDLCLEEARRLIPANVTLLEDCGIEYDGITFYAISSKMIQQMQWLGGECGLPNKTDFLITHIPPKGILDEGTGSEILKQTILERQPKYHLFGHVHSKGGLCEERWSTKFGNVSTFQALCKTND
;
A
#
# COMPACT_ATOMS: atom_id res chain seq x y z
N MET A 1 -12.71 -11.13 7.91
CA MET A 1 -12.54 -9.66 7.83
C MET A 1 -12.99 -8.96 9.12
N SER A 2 -14.06 -9.43 9.79
CA SER A 2 -14.41 -9.01 11.16
C SER A 2 -13.24 -9.12 12.13
N ASP A 3 -12.63 -10.30 12.24
CA ASP A 3 -11.58 -10.57 13.23
C ASP A 3 -10.35 -9.68 13.03
N PHE A 4 -10.02 -9.38 11.77
CA PHE A 4 -8.96 -8.45 11.43
C PHE A 4 -9.30 -7.03 11.87
N PHE A 5 -10.51 -6.54 11.56
CA PHE A 5 -10.90 -5.19 11.90
C PHE A 5 -11.13 -5.00 13.40
N ASP A 6 -11.57 -6.03 14.12
CA ASP A 6 -11.66 -6.00 15.59
C ASP A 6 -10.27 -5.83 16.22
N TRP A 7 -9.30 -6.66 15.79
CA TRP A 7 -7.92 -6.54 16.22
C TRP A 7 -7.31 -5.19 15.83
N PHE A 8 -7.41 -4.81 14.55
CA PHE A 8 -6.79 -3.58 14.03
C PHE A 8 -7.36 -2.33 14.70
N SER A 9 -8.67 -2.30 14.96
CA SER A 9 -9.34 -1.21 15.69
C SER A 9 -8.86 -1.10 17.13
N SER A 10 -8.49 -2.22 17.77
CA SER A 10 -8.01 -2.25 19.15
C SER A 10 -6.55 -1.79 19.31
N CYS A 11 -5.74 -1.86 18.25
CA CYS A 11 -4.33 -1.45 18.30
C CYS A 11 -4.19 0.02 18.72
N PRO A 12 -3.27 0.38 19.65
CA PRO A 12 -3.08 1.75 20.08
C PRO A 12 -2.42 2.57 18.95
N ALA A 13 -3.23 3.32 18.21
CA ALA A 13 -2.78 4.20 17.14
C ALA A 13 -3.73 5.40 17.02
N GLN A 14 -3.17 6.58 16.74
CA GLN A 14 -3.94 7.79 16.48
C GLN A 14 -4.54 7.79 15.07
N LEU A 15 -3.81 7.21 14.10
CA LEU A 15 -4.23 7.04 12.71
C LEU A 15 -4.10 5.56 12.32
N ARG A 16 -5.16 5.01 11.73
CA ARG A 16 -5.20 3.64 11.20
C ARG A 16 -5.55 3.70 9.72
N LEU A 17 -4.59 3.41 8.86
CA LEU A 17 -4.78 3.38 7.41
C LEU A 17 -4.95 1.94 6.94
N PHE A 18 -5.97 1.70 6.13
CA PHE A 18 -6.18 0.41 5.49
C PHE A 18 -6.10 0.59 3.97
N VAL A 19 -5.21 -0.17 3.34
CA VAL A 19 -5.04 -0.22 1.88
C VAL A 19 -5.27 -1.66 1.43
N PRO A 20 -6.31 -1.93 0.61
CA PRO A 20 -6.60 -3.28 0.14
C PRO A 20 -5.45 -3.87 -0.69
N GLY A 21 -5.16 -5.15 -0.47
CA GLY A 21 -4.27 -5.95 -1.29
C GLY A 21 -5.01 -6.75 -2.36
N ASN A 22 -4.32 -7.72 -2.95
CA ASN A 22 -4.90 -8.61 -3.98
C ASN A 22 -5.84 -9.69 -3.41
N HIS A 23 -5.83 -9.92 -2.08
CA HIS A 23 -6.71 -10.90 -1.42
C HIS A 23 -8.04 -10.29 -0.96
N GLU A 24 -8.13 -8.96 -0.91
CA GLU A 24 -9.32 -8.20 -0.55
C GLU A 24 -10.29 -8.05 -1.76
N ILE A 25 -10.64 -9.17 -2.40
CA ILE A 25 -11.40 -9.23 -3.67
C ILE A 25 -12.72 -8.41 -3.62
N ILE A 26 -13.34 -8.29 -2.45
CA ILE A 26 -14.57 -7.50 -2.28
C ILE A 26 -14.39 -6.01 -2.62
N PHE A 27 -13.19 -5.46 -2.43
CA PHE A 27 -12.91 -4.06 -2.78
C PHE A 27 -12.84 -3.86 -4.30
N ASP A 28 -12.48 -4.89 -5.06
CA ASP A 28 -12.49 -4.84 -6.52
C ASP A 28 -13.90 -5.00 -7.12
N LEU A 29 -14.75 -5.83 -6.49
CA LEU A 29 -16.07 -6.23 -7.00
C LEU A 29 -17.22 -5.36 -6.49
N CYS A 30 -17.20 -4.97 -5.21
CA CYS A 30 -18.33 -4.39 -4.48
C CYS A 30 -17.83 -3.31 -3.49
N LEU A 31 -17.28 -2.23 -4.02
CA LEU A 31 -16.61 -1.21 -3.21
C LEU A 31 -17.53 -0.55 -2.17
N GLU A 32 -18.78 -0.27 -2.51
CA GLU A 32 -19.74 0.33 -1.58
C GLU A 32 -20.03 -0.58 -0.39
N GLU A 33 -20.17 -1.88 -0.64
CA GLU A 33 -20.32 -2.88 0.40
C GLU A 33 -19.02 -3.02 1.23
N ALA A 34 -17.86 -3.03 0.58
CA ALA A 34 -16.56 -3.11 1.24
C ALA A 34 -16.33 -1.92 2.20
N ARG A 35 -16.71 -0.71 1.79
CA ARG A 35 -16.65 0.50 2.61
C ARG A 35 -17.48 0.39 3.88
N ARG A 36 -18.63 -0.29 3.84
CA ARG A 36 -19.49 -0.51 5.02
C ARG A 36 -18.88 -1.48 6.03
N LEU A 37 -17.88 -2.27 5.63
CA LEU A 37 -17.16 -3.19 6.52
C LEU A 37 -16.02 -2.51 7.27
N ILE A 38 -15.64 -1.29 6.88
CA ILE A 38 -14.57 -0.54 7.52
C ILE A 38 -15.09 0.10 8.82
N PRO A 39 -14.47 -0.17 9.98
CA PRO A 39 -14.82 0.48 11.24
C PRO A 39 -14.61 2.00 11.18
N ALA A 40 -15.39 2.76 11.95
CA ALA A 40 -15.33 4.23 11.96
C ALA A 40 -13.95 4.81 12.37
N ASN A 41 -13.13 4.06 13.11
CA ASN A 41 -11.79 4.47 13.54
C ASN A 41 -10.67 3.96 12.61
N VAL A 42 -11.03 3.45 11.43
CA VAL A 42 -10.11 3.00 10.38
C VAL A 42 -10.38 3.81 9.11
N THR A 43 -9.33 4.36 8.51
CA THR A 43 -9.42 5.12 7.26
C THR A 43 -9.01 4.22 6.10
N LEU A 44 -9.95 3.92 5.21
CA LEU A 44 -9.67 3.26 3.94
C LEU A 44 -9.01 4.25 2.97
N LEU A 45 -7.86 3.89 2.41
CA LEU A 45 -7.25 4.59 1.29
C LEU A 45 -7.28 3.71 0.04
N GLU A 46 -7.95 4.19 -0.99
CA GLU A 46 -8.10 3.53 -2.27
C GLU A 46 -8.03 4.59 -3.37
N ASP A 47 -6.88 4.64 -4.07
CA ASP A 47 -6.58 5.63 -5.11
C ASP A 47 -6.75 7.09 -4.64
N CYS A 48 -6.52 7.32 -3.36
CA CYS A 48 -6.68 8.62 -2.71
C CYS A 48 -5.62 8.83 -1.62
N GLY A 49 -5.57 10.05 -1.08
CA GLY A 49 -4.66 10.41 0.00
C GLY A 49 -5.30 11.27 1.07
N ILE A 50 -4.62 11.37 2.20
CA ILE A 50 -5.01 12.20 3.34
C ILE A 50 -3.79 12.93 3.90
N GLU A 51 -4.05 14.00 4.64
CA GLU A 51 -3.07 14.65 5.50
C GLU A 51 -3.46 14.42 6.97
N TYR A 52 -2.49 14.02 7.79
CA TYR A 52 -2.66 13.86 9.22
C TYR A 52 -1.44 14.44 9.93
N ASP A 53 -1.67 15.44 10.78
CA ASP A 53 -0.62 16.14 11.54
C ASP A 53 0.54 16.65 10.65
N GLY A 54 0.20 17.23 9.49
CA GLY A 54 1.17 17.75 8.52
C GLY A 54 1.88 16.70 7.66
N ILE A 55 1.59 15.40 7.87
CA ILE A 55 2.16 14.27 7.12
C ILE A 55 1.16 13.81 6.06
N THR A 56 1.63 13.69 4.82
CA THR A 56 0.81 13.30 3.67
C THR A 56 0.96 11.83 3.32
N PHE A 57 -0.17 11.13 3.20
CA PHE A 57 -0.26 9.72 2.83
C PHE A 57 -1.06 9.60 1.55
N TYR A 58 -0.62 8.75 0.62
CA TYR A 58 -1.36 8.46 -0.60
C TYR A 58 -1.30 6.97 -0.90
N ALA A 59 -2.42 6.38 -1.33
CA ALA A 59 -2.48 4.99 -1.73
C ALA A 59 -2.83 4.85 -3.21
N ILE A 60 -2.18 3.89 -3.89
CA ILE A 60 -2.55 3.47 -5.25
C ILE A 60 -2.92 1.99 -5.19
N SER A 61 -4.13 1.66 -5.63
CA SER A 61 -4.66 0.31 -5.63
C SER A 61 -3.95 -0.57 -6.67
N SER A 62 -3.91 -1.88 -6.42
CA SER A 62 -3.42 -2.86 -7.41
C SER A 62 -4.19 -2.76 -8.73
N LYS A 63 -5.48 -2.46 -8.68
CA LYS A 63 -6.35 -2.26 -9.85
C LYS A 63 -5.92 -1.05 -10.67
N MET A 64 -5.67 0.09 -10.02
CA MET A 64 -5.17 1.29 -10.70
C MET A 64 -3.79 1.06 -11.32
N ILE A 65 -2.87 0.40 -10.60
CA ILE A 65 -1.55 0.06 -11.14
C ILE A 65 -1.67 -0.79 -12.41
N GLN A 66 -2.52 -1.83 -12.38
CA GLN A 66 -2.78 -2.66 -13.55
C GLN A 66 -3.40 -1.86 -14.69
N GLN A 67 -4.39 -1.01 -14.41
CA GLN A 67 -5.02 -0.17 -15.42
C GLN A 67 -4.02 0.76 -16.10
N MET A 68 -3.17 1.45 -15.33
CA MET A 68 -2.12 2.32 -15.88
C MET A 68 -1.11 1.53 -16.72
N GLN A 69 -0.75 0.31 -16.30
CA GLN A 69 0.19 -0.54 -17.03
C GLN A 69 -0.38 -1.04 -18.36
N TRP A 70 -1.70 -1.25 -18.46
CA TRP A 70 -2.36 -1.81 -19.64
C TRP A 70 -2.82 -0.75 -20.63
N LEU A 71 -3.42 0.33 -20.13
CA LEU A 71 -4.05 1.37 -20.96
C LEU A 71 -3.16 2.59 -21.15
N GLY A 72 -2.08 2.70 -20.37
CA GLY A 72 -1.39 3.96 -20.16
C GLY A 72 -2.22 4.91 -19.31
N GLY A 73 -1.55 5.82 -18.60
CA GLY A 73 -2.20 6.80 -17.75
C GLY A 73 -1.34 7.16 -16.55
N GLU A 74 -1.65 8.30 -15.94
CA GLU A 74 -1.05 8.75 -14.69
C GLU A 74 -2.05 8.56 -13.56
N CYS A 75 -1.56 8.14 -12.40
CA CYS A 75 -2.32 8.30 -11.18
C CYS A 75 -2.21 9.76 -10.72
N GLY A 76 -3.27 10.30 -10.11
CA GLY A 76 -3.31 11.66 -9.59
C GLY A 76 -2.44 11.91 -8.35
N LEU A 77 -1.29 11.23 -8.24
CA LEU A 77 -0.38 11.31 -7.09
C LEU A 77 0.10 12.77 -6.91
N PRO A 78 -0.20 13.42 -5.76
CA PRO A 78 0.21 14.79 -5.50
C PRO A 78 1.73 14.91 -5.43
N ASN A 79 2.26 16.06 -5.88
CA ASN A 79 3.70 16.38 -5.84
C ASN A 79 4.27 16.34 -4.40
N LYS A 80 3.47 16.67 -3.39
CA LYS A 80 3.84 16.51 -1.99
C LYS A 80 3.21 15.22 -1.46
N THR A 81 4.03 14.16 -1.39
CA THR A 81 3.66 12.89 -0.76
C THR A 81 4.79 12.43 0.16
N ASP A 82 4.53 12.33 1.46
CA ASP A 82 5.50 11.81 2.42
C ASP A 82 5.52 10.29 2.38
N PHE A 83 4.35 9.65 2.35
CA PHE A 83 4.20 8.20 2.30
C PHE A 83 3.32 7.79 1.12
N LEU A 84 3.93 7.14 0.13
CA LEU A 84 3.22 6.37 -0.87
C LEU A 84 3.00 4.95 -0.33
N ILE A 85 1.78 4.44 -0.46
CA ILE A 85 1.40 3.10 0.00
C ILE A 85 0.80 2.33 -1.17
N THR A 86 1.35 1.17 -1.48
CA THR A 86 0.80 0.28 -2.52
C THR A 86 0.85 -1.16 -2.03
N HIS A 87 0.01 -2.04 -2.55
CA HIS A 87 0.19 -3.46 -2.25
C HIS A 87 1.38 -4.04 -3.02
N ILE A 88 1.46 -3.75 -4.33
CA ILE A 88 2.47 -4.27 -5.26
C ILE A 88 3.76 -3.42 -5.16
N PRO A 89 4.95 -4.03 -5.20
CA PRO A 89 6.23 -3.31 -5.23
C PRO A 89 6.49 -2.56 -6.55
N PRO A 90 7.38 -1.54 -6.56
CA PRO A 90 7.87 -0.96 -7.79
C PRO A 90 8.95 -1.88 -8.39
N LYS A 91 9.09 -1.87 -9.72
CA LYS A 91 10.05 -2.75 -10.39
C LYS A 91 11.49 -2.50 -9.94
N GLY A 92 12.20 -3.58 -9.62
CA GLY A 92 13.61 -3.58 -9.22
C GLY A 92 13.88 -3.19 -7.76
N ILE A 93 12.85 -3.06 -6.92
CA ILE A 93 12.98 -2.82 -5.48
C ILE A 93 12.25 -3.93 -4.71
N LEU A 94 13.01 -4.85 -4.10
CA LEU A 94 12.47 -5.92 -3.25
C LEU A 94 11.31 -6.71 -3.90
N ASP A 95 11.31 -6.82 -5.23
CA ASP A 95 10.13 -7.17 -6.02
C ASP A 95 10.15 -8.59 -6.59
N GLU A 96 11.28 -9.29 -6.57
CA GLU A 96 11.45 -10.65 -7.13
C GLU A 96 10.87 -10.81 -8.56
N GLY A 97 10.93 -9.74 -9.36
CA GLY A 97 10.42 -9.73 -10.73
C GLY A 97 8.91 -9.52 -10.88
N THR A 98 8.17 -9.33 -9.79
CA THR A 98 6.72 -9.03 -9.81
C THR A 98 6.41 -7.54 -9.73
N GLY A 99 7.44 -6.68 -9.71
CA GLY A 99 7.26 -5.24 -9.54
C GLY A 99 6.74 -4.54 -10.78
N SER A 100 6.06 -3.41 -10.57
CA SER A 100 5.46 -2.63 -11.64
C SER A 100 6.40 -1.55 -12.18
N GLU A 101 6.59 -1.51 -13.50
CA GLU A 101 7.40 -0.46 -14.16
C GLU A 101 6.69 0.90 -14.11
N ILE A 102 5.37 0.95 -14.28
CA ILE A 102 4.64 2.23 -14.22
C ILE A 102 4.69 2.85 -12.82
N LEU A 103 4.66 2.01 -11.78
CA LEU A 103 4.82 2.46 -10.40
C LEU A 103 6.23 3.02 -10.16
N LYS A 104 7.26 2.35 -10.67
CA LYS A 104 8.64 2.86 -10.62
C LYS A 104 8.76 4.23 -11.30
N GLN A 105 8.17 4.42 -12.48
CA GLN A 105 8.22 5.73 -13.16
C GLN A 105 7.49 6.80 -12.36
N THR A 106 6.30 6.48 -11.83
CA THR A 106 5.54 7.38 -10.94
C THR A 106 6.40 7.84 -9.75
N ILE A 107 7.16 6.93 -9.14
CA ILE A 107 8.04 7.25 -8.01
C ILE A 107 9.23 8.10 -8.42
N LEU A 108 9.83 7.83 -9.58
CA LEU A 108 10.92 8.64 -10.12
C LEU A 108 10.48 10.08 -10.40
N GLU A 109 9.26 10.27 -10.88
CA GLU A 109 8.69 11.58 -11.20
C GLU A 109 8.22 12.35 -9.96
N ARG A 110 7.54 11.66 -9.03
CA ARG A 110 6.88 12.29 -7.88
C ARG A 110 7.71 12.28 -6.59
N GLN A 111 8.75 11.45 -6.53
CA GLN A 111 9.72 11.34 -5.44
C GLN A 111 9.12 11.38 -4.03
N PRO A 112 8.20 10.45 -3.68
CA PRO A 112 7.70 10.35 -2.31
C PRO A 112 8.87 10.08 -1.34
N LYS A 113 8.80 10.57 -0.11
CA LYS A 113 9.89 10.35 0.87
C LYS A 113 9.99 8.87 1.26
N TYR A 114 8.84 8.22 1.42
CA TYR A 114 8.72 6.81 1.75
C TYR A 114 7.77 6.12 0.78
N HIS A 115 8.11 4.91 0.37
CA HIS A 115 7.22 4.00 -0.33
C HIS A 115 7.11 2.68 0.43
N LEU A 116 5.94 2.43 0.99
CA LEU A 116 5.65 1.21 1.74
C LEU A 116 4.79 0.28 0.89
N PHE A 117 5.19 -0.99 0.82
CA PHE A 117 4.48 -2.00 0.07
C PHE A 117 4.57 -3.39 0.69
N GLY A 118 3.85 -4.36 0.12
CA GLY A 118 3.84 -5.74 0.56
C GLY A 118 4.06 -6.72 -0.58
N HIS A 119 3.17 -7.71 -0.68
CA HIS A 119 3.08 -8.72 -1.74
C HIS A 119 4.21 -9.76 -1.77
N VAL A 120 5.47 -9.33 -1.78
CA VAL A 120 6.63 -10.22 -1.91
C VAL A 120 7.08 -10.66 -0.51
N HIS A 121 6.45 -11.71 -0.01
CA HIS A 121 6.62 -12.16 1.38
C HIS A 121 8.07 -12.56 1.74
N SER A 122 8.83 -13.08 0.77
CA SER A 122 10.27 -13.43 0.85
C SER A 122 11.19 -12.24 1.12
N LYS A 123 10.73 -11.02 0.83
CA LYS A 123 11.44 -9.77 1.11
C LYS A 123 10.81 -8.98 2.26
N GLY A 124 9.89 -9.58 3.00
CA GLY A 124 9.22 -8.96 4.14
C GLY A 124 10.22 -8.49 5.21
N GLY A 125 9.99 -7.28 5.73
CA GLY A 125 10.83 -6.63 6.74
C GLY A 125 12.11 -5.98 6.20
N LEU A 126 12.37 -6.05 4.89
CA LEU A 126 13.53 -5.41 4.27
C LEU A 126 13.22 -3.97 3.84
N CYS A 127 14.25 -3.13 3.92
CA CYS A 127 14.21 -1.74 3.47
C CYS A 127 15.42 -1.43 2.57
N GLU A 128 15.21 -0.54 1.59
CA GLU A 128 16.27 0.00 0.73
C GLU A 128 16.05 1.50 0.51
N GLU A 129 17.09 2.23 0.11
CA GLU A 129 16.97 3.64 -0.27
C GLU A 129 17.53 3.86 -1.68
N ARG A 130 16.70 4.40 -2.58
CA ARG A 130 17.07 4.74 -3.95
C ARG A 130 16.27 5.94 -4.43
N TRP A 131 16.81 6.71 -5.37
CA TRP A 131 16.10 7.84 -6.01
C TRP A 131 15.54 8.87 -5.00
N SER A 132 16.21 9.03 -3.86
CA SER A 132 15.76 9.88 -2.74
C SER A 132 14.46 9.41 -2.05
N THR A 133 14.04 8.18 -2.29
CA THR A 133 12.90 7.51 -1.65
C THR A 133 13.40 6.34 -0.80
N LYS A 134 12.83 6.21 0.41
CA LYS A 134 13.02 5.04 1.27
C LYS A 134 11.91 4.02 1.02
N PHE A 135 12.30 2.83 0.63
CA PHE A 135 11.41 1.71 0.31
C PHE A 135 11.37 0.73 1.48
N GLY A 136 10.19 0.24 1.80
CA GLY A 136 10.00 -0.79 2.81
C GLY A 136 8.98 -1.84 2.37
N ASN A 137 9.38 -3.10 2.30
CA ASN A 137 8.46 -4.21 2.15
C ASN A 137 7.99 -4.64 3.55
N VAL A 138 6.77 -4.27 3.92
CA VAL A 138 6.20 -4.48 5.26
C VAL A 138 5.42 -5.80 5.40
N SER A 139 5.64 -6.75 4.50
CA SER A 139 5.00 -8.08 4.57
C SER A 139 5.41 -8.83 5.85
N THR A 140 4.45 -9.29 6.64
CA THR A 140 4.68 -10.01 7.91
C THR A 140 4.45 -11.52 7.82
N PHE A 141 3.97 -12.03 6.68
CA PHE A 141 3.58 -13.44 6.51
C PHE A 141 4.66 -14.43 7.00
N GLN A 142 5.91 -14.25 6.54
CA GLN A 142 7.00 -15.14 6.94
C GLN A 142 7.36 -15.06 8.42
N ALA A 143 7.23 -13.87 9.04
CA ALA A 143 7.47 -13.71 10.46
C ALA A 143 6.40 -14.45 11.28
N LEU A 144 5.14 -14.37 10.85
CA LEU A 144 4.00 -15.03 11.50
C LEU A 144 3.98 -16.55 11.29
N CYS A 145 4.49 -17.05 10.16
CA CYS A 145 4.60 -18.49 9.94
C CYS A 145 5.68 -19.16 10.80
N LYS A 146 6.72 -18.42 11.22
CA LYS A 146 7.82 -18.94 12.04
C LYS A 146 7.50 -19.05 13.53
N THR A 147 6.41 -18.46 13.99
CA THR A 147 6.01 -18.47 15.41
C THR A 147 5.17 -19.69 15.81
N ASN A 148 4.99 -20.66 14.90
CA ASN A 148 4.22 -21.88 15.12
C ASN A 148 5.11 -23.12 15.39
N ASP A 149 6.42 -22.94 15.61
CA ASP A 149 7.37 -23.98 16.04
C ASP A 149 7.75 -23.85 17.52
#